data_AF-P28907-F1
#
_entry.id   AF-P28907-F1
#
_cell.length_a   1.000
_cell.length_b   1.000
_cell.length_c   1.000
_cell.angle_alpha   90.00
_cell.angle_beta   90.00
_cell.angle_gamma   90.00
#
_symmetry.space_group_name_H-M   'P 1'
#
loop_
_entity.id
_entity.type
_entity.pdbx_description
1 polymer ?
#
loop_
_entity_poly.entity_id
_entity_poly.type
_entity_poly.pdbx_seq_one_letter_code
_entity_poly.pdbx_strand_id
1 'polypeptide(L)'
;MANCEFSPVSGDKPCCRLSRRAQLCLGVSILVLILVVVLAVVVPRWRQQWSGPGTTKRFPETVLARCVKYTEIHPEMRHVDCQSVWDAFKGAFISKHPCNITEEDYQPLMKLGTQTVPCNKILLWSRIKDLAHQFTQVQRDMFTLEDTLLGYLADDLTWCGEFNTSKINYQSCPDWRKDCSNNPVSVFWKTVSRRFAEAACDVVHVMLNGSRSKIFDKNSTFGSVEVHNLQPEKVQTLEAWVIHGGREDSRDLCQDPTIKELESIISKRNIQFSCKNIYRPDKFLQCVKNPEDSSCTSEI
;
A
#
# COMPACT_ATOMS: atom_id res chain seq x y z
N MET A 1 -41.52 84.70 14.16
CA MET A 1 -41.53 83.37 13.51
C MET A 1 -40.60 82.47 14.31
N ALA A 2 -40.99 81.21 14.55
CA ALA A 2 -40.74 80.44 15.77
C ALA A 2 -39.26 80.23 16.17
N ASN A 3 -38.98 80.52 17.45
CA ASN A 3 -37.84 80.01 18.20
C ASN A 3 -38.26 78.69 18.87
N CYS A 4 -37.46 77.63 18.71
CA CYS A 4 -37.54 76.43 19.56
C CYS A 4 -36.15 76.16 20.14
N GLU A 5 -36.01 76.43 21.42
CA GLU A 5 -34.87 76.08 22.26
C GLU A 5 -35.28 74.87 23.10
N PHE A 6 -34.55 73.75 23.04
CA PHE A 6 -34.78 72.56 23.88
C PHE A 6 -33.55 72.32 24.76
N SER A 7 -33.79 72.34 26.07
CA SER A 7 -32.81 72.09 27.14
C SER A 7 -32.42 70.61 27.27
N PRO A 8 -31.21 70.29 27.78
CA PRO A 8 -30.76 68.91 27.98
C PRO A 8 -31.31 68.33 29.30
N VAL A 9 -31.80 67.08 29.25
CA VAL A 9 -32.29 66.34 30.41
C VAL A 9 -31.14 65.57 31.09
N SER A 10 -31.01 65.80 32.39
CA SER A 10 -30.09 65.15 33.34
C SER A 10 -30.50 63.70 33.65
N GLY A 11 -29.51 62.82 33.90
CA GLY A 11 -29.78 61.47 34.40
C GLY A 11 -28.56 60.55 34.52
N ASP A 12 -27.55 60.92 35.29
CA ASP A 12 -26.54 59.95 35.77
C ASP A 12 -27.17 59.04 36.84
N LYS A 13 -27.21 57.73 36.57
CA LYS A 13 -27.41 56.67 37.58
C LYS A 13 -26.28 55.64 37.48
N PRO A 14 -25.59 55.30 38.59
CA PRO A 14 -24.49 54.34 38.57
C PRO A 14 -25.04 52.92 38.47
N CYS A 15 -24.83 52.25 37.34
CA CYS A 15 -25.17 50.84 37.17
C CYS A 15 -24.17 49.93 37.91
N CYS A 16 -24.64 49.37 39.03
CA CYS A 16 -24.33 48.07 39.63
C CYS A 16 -22.88 47.52 39.57
N ARG A 17 -22.17 47.55 40.71
CA ARG A 17 -21.07 46.62 41.01
C ARG A 17 -21.57 45.18 40.87
N LEU A 18 -21.09 44.47 39.85
CA LEU A 18 -21.35 43.03 39.70
C LEU A 18 -20.88 42.30 40.97
N SER A 19 -21.76 41.51 41.58
CA SER A 19 -21.43 40.65 42.72
C SER A 19 -20.26 39.73 42.38
N ARG A 20 -19.38 39.44 43.35
CA ARG A 20 -18.26 38.48 43.20
C ARG A 20 -18.75 37.11 42.67
N ARG A 21 -20.00 36.73 42.99
CA ARG A 21 -20.68 35.55 42.43
C ARG A 21 -20.98 35.69 40.93
N ALA A 22 -21.42 36.86 40.48
CA ALA A 22 -21.70 37.13 39.07
C ALA A 22 -20.42 37.14 38.23
N GLN A 23 -19.30 37.66 38.75
CA GLN A 23 -17.99 37.56 38.08
C GLN A 23 -17.52 36.10 37.96
N LEU A 24 -17.70 35.28 39.01
CA LEU A 24 -17.41 33.85 38.96
C LEU A 24 -18.31 33.13 37.92
N CYS A 25 -19.61 33.42 37.90
CA CYS A 25 -20.52 32.86 36.90
C CYS A 25 -20.13 33.26 35.47
N LEU A 26 -19.78 34.53 35.23
CA LEU A 26 -19.30 35.00 33.92
C LEU A 26 -18.00 34.31 33.52
N GLY A 27 -17.05 34.16 34.45
CA GLY A 27 -15.80 33.45 34.22
C GLY A 27 -16.02 31.99 33.85
N VAL A 28 -16.90 31.29 34.57
CA VAL A 28 -17.29 29.89 34.28
C VAL A 28 -18.01 29.80 32.93
N SER A 29 -18.93 30.70 32.62
CA SER A 29 -19.64 30.72 31.32
C SER A 29 -18.69 30.95 30.14
N ILE A 30 -17.72 31.86 30.28
CA ILE A 30 -16.69 32.08 29.25
C ILE A 30 -15.82 30.82 29.08
N LEU A 31 -15.41 30.18 30.18
CA LEU A 31 -14.64 28.94 30.13
C LEU A 31 -15.40 27.80 29.44
N VAL A 32 -16.69 27.64 29.74
CA VAL A 32 -17.57 26.66 29.09
C VAL A 32 -17.74 26.97 27.61
N LEU A 33 -17.95 28.25 27.23
CA LEU A 33 -18.04 28.65 25.82
C LEU A 33 -16.74 28.37 25.05
N ILE A 34 -15.58 28.68 25.63
CA ILE A 34 -14.28 28.37 25.03
C ILE A 34 -14.15 26.85 24.87
N LEU A 35 -14.50 26.07 25.89
CA LEU A 35 -14.42 24.62 25.84
C LEU A 35 -15.38 24.02 24.80
N VAL A 36 -16.59 24.55 24.64
CA VAL A 36 -17.53 24.16 23.58
C VAL A 36 -16.99 24.51 22.20
N VAL A 37 -16.41 25.70 22.01
CA VAL A 37 -15.79 26.11 20.73
C VAL A 37 -14.57 25.24 20.42
N VAL A 38 -13.73 24.97 21.41
CA VAL A 38 -12.59 24.06 21.27
C VAL A 38 -13.08 22.67 20.90
N LEU A 39 -14.07 22.11 21.61
CA LEU A 39 -14.63 20.81 21.25
C LEU A 39 -15.26 20.80 19.85
N ALA A 40 -16.03 21.82 19.49
CA ALA A 40 -16.72 21.90 18.20
C ALA A 40 -15.78 22.13 17.01
N VAL A 41 -14.66 22.85 17.20
CA VAL A 41 -13.72 23.16 16.11
C VAL A 41 -12.53 22.19 16.07
N VAL A 42 -12.01 21.82 17.24
CA VAL A 42 -10.80 20.99 17.36
C VAL A 42 -11.15 19.52 17.21
N VAL A 43 -12.21 19.01 17.84
CA VAL A 43 -12.51 17.56 17.80
C VAL A 43 -12.78 17.07 16.37
N PRO A 44 -13.57 17.76 15.52
CA PRO A 44 -13.76 17.33 14.14
C PRO A 44 -12.49 17.41 13.31
N ARG A 45 -11.61 18.39 13.59
CA ARG A 45 -10.32 18.53 12.90
C ARG A 45 -9.30 17.45 13.30
N TRP A 46 -9.46 16.85 14.48
CA TRP A 46 -8.58 15.80 14.99
C TRP A 46 -9.13 14.39 14.72
N ARG A 47 -10.41 14.26 14.36
CA ARG A 47 -10.93 12.99 13.86
C ARG A 47 -10.28 12.68 12.51
N GLN A 48 -9.30 11.79 12.54
CA GLN A 48 -8.85 11.10 11.34
C GLN A 48 -10.08 10.53 10.64
N GLN A 49 -10.20 10.84 9.35
CA GLN A 49 -11.33 10.40 8.55
C GLN A 49 -11.31 8.88 8.35
N TRP A 50 -10.12 8.28 8.37
CA TRP A 50 -9.89 6.88 8.05
C TRP A 50 -9.01 6.19 9.10
N SER A 51 -9.13 4.87 9.19
CA SER A 51 -8.43 4.02 10.16
C SER A 51 -6.98 3.70 9.78
N GLY A 52 -6.59 3.92 8.53
CA GLY A 52 -5.26 3.62 7.99
C GLY A 52 -4.31 4.84 8.01
N PRO A 53 -3.00 4.60 7.78
CA PRO A 53 -2.02 5.67 7.70
C PRO A 53 -2.35 6.64 6.56
N GLY A 54 -2.04 7.92 6.75
CA GLY A 54 -2.17 8.92 5.68
C GLY A 54 -1.17 8.70 4.54
N THR A 55 -1.30 9.51 3.50
CA THR A 55 -0.36 9.48 2.37
C THR A 55 1.08 9.69 2.85
N THR A 56 2.03 8.93 2.30
CA THR A 56 3.46 9.05 2.61
C THR A 56 3.93 10.48 2.38
N LYS A 57 4.71 11.05 3.31
CA LYS A 57 5.21 12.43 3.18
C LYS A 57 6.03 12.58 1.88
N ARG A 58 5.83 13.69 1.17
CA ARG A 58 6.49 13.99 -0.11
C ARG A 58 6.25 12.89 -1.18
N PHE A 59 5.02 12.36 -1.19
CA PHE A 59 4.62 11.32 -2.13
C PHE A 59 4.86 11.70 -3.61
N PRO A 60 4.43 12.89 -4.10
CA PRO A 60 4.68 13.31 -5.48
C PRO A 60 6.18 13.31 -5.84
N GLU A 61 7.01 13.89 -4.98
CA GLU A 61 8.45 14.01 -5.21
C GLU A 61 9.13 12.63 -5.17
N THR A 62 8.66 11.74 -4.30
CA THR A 62 9.18 10.37 -4.19
C THR A 62 8.87 9.57 -5.45
N VAL A 63 7.64 9.62 -5.96
CA VAL A 63 7.24 8.92 -7.19
C VAL A 63 8.04 9.45 -8.39
N LEU A 64 8.14 10.77 -8.55
CA LEU A 64 8.92 11.37 -9.64
C LEU A 64 10.40 10.98 -9.57
N ALA A 65 11.03 11.09 -8.38
CA ALA A 65 12.43 10.73 -8.21
C ALA A 65 12.70 9.24 -8.45
N ARG A 66 11.80 8.36 -8.01
CA ARG A 66 11.87 6.92 -8.30
C ARG A 66 11.72 6.62 -9.78
N CYS A 67 10.81 7.30 -10.47
CA CYS A 67 10.64 7.14 -11.91
C CYS A 67 11.93 7.50 -12.66
N VAL A 68 12.50 8.68 -12.40
CA VAL A 68 13.74 9.13 -13.04
C VAL A 68 14.85 8.12 -12.80
N LYS A 69 15.07 7.73 -11.53
CA LYS A 69 16.08 6.73 -11.16
C LYS A 69 15.87 5.39 -11.86
N TYR A 70 14.63 4.92 -11.97
CA TYR A 70 14.32 3.65 -12.63
C TYR A 70 14.69 3.70 -14.12
N THR A 71 14.32 4.79 -14.80
CA THR A 71 14.61 4.98 -16.25
C THR A 71 16.11 5.15 -16.53
N GLU A 72 16.89 5.67 -15.59
CA GLU A 72 18.36 5.74 -15.71
C GLU A 72 18.99 4.34 -15.67
N ILE A 73 18.50 3.48 -14.78
CA ILE A 73 19.04 2.13 -14.53
C ILE A 73 18.59 1.12 -15.60
N HIS A 74 17.38 1.28 -16.15
CA HIS A 74 16.75 0.34 -17.09
C HIS A 74 16.63 0.95 -18.49
N PRO A 75 17.58 0.67 -19.41
CA PRO A 75 17.64 1.29 -20.73
C PRO A 75 16.36 1.14 -21.56
N GLU A 76 15.68 0.01 -21.43
CA GLU A 76 14.43 -0.30 -22.10
C GLU A 76 13.28 0.64 -21.71
N MET A 77 13.35 1.28 -20.53
CA MET A 77 12.34 2.21 -20.02
C MET A 77 12.73 3.69 -20.16
N ARG A 78 13.85 4.03 -20.79
CA ARG A 78 14.31 5.44 -20.96
C ARG A 78 13.35 6.35 -21.71
N HIS A 79 12.45 5.77 -22.51
CA HIS A 79 11.45 6.51 -23.30
C HIS A 79 10.27 7.01 -22.45
N VAL A 80 10.16 6.58 -21.19
CA VAL A 80 9.06 6.95 -20.30
C VAL A 80 9.17 8.41 -19.87
N ASP A 81 8.09 9.17 -20.08
CA ASP A 81 7.94 10.50 -19.51
C ASP A 81 7.43 10.39 -18.05
N CYS A 82 8.33 10.62 -17.10
CA CYS A 82 8.02 10.56 -15.68
C CYS A 82 6.97 11.58 -15.22
N GLN A 83 6.86 12.73 -15.88
CA GLN A 83 5.82 13.71 -15.55
C GLN A 83 4.45 13.19 -15.99
N SER A 84 4.35 12.62 -17.20
CA SER A 84 3.14 11.96 -17.68
C SER A 84 2.75 10.76 -16.80
N VAL A 85 3.71 9.95 -16.36
CA VAL A 85 3.48 8.85 -15.41
C VAL A 85 2.90 9.37 -14.10
N TRP A 86 3.48 10.41 -13.53
CA TRP A 86 2.98 11.02 -12.31
C TRP A 86 1.57 11.59 -12.49
N ASP A 87 1.30 12.30 -13.58
CA ASP A 87 -0.01 12.88 -13.84
C ASP A 87 -1.09 11.81 -14.02
N ALA A 88 -0.76 10.69 -14.67
CA ALA A 88 -1.64 9.53 -14.77
C ALA A 88 -1.86 8.83 -13.42
N PHE A 89 -0.81 8.69 -12.60
CA PHE A 89 -0.91 8.12 -11.25
C PHE A 89 -1.83 8.99 -10.39
N LYS A 90 -1.54 10.30 -10.31
CA LYS A 90 -2.34 11.29 -9.58
C LYS A 90 -3.79 11.30 -10.03
N GLY A 91 -4.03 11.27 -11.34
CA GLY A 91 -5.38 11.25 -11.94
C GLY A 91 -6.22 10.02 -11.57
N ALA A 92 -5.58 8.92 -11.17
CA ALA A 92 -6.29 7.72 -10.75
C ALA A 92 -7.05 7.91 -9.43
N PHE A 93 -6.59 8.77 -8.52
CA PHE A 93 -7.15 8.84 -7.15
C PHE A 93 -7.52 10.26 -6.66
N ILE A 94 -7.01 11.32 -7.29
CA ILE A 94 -7.33 12.71 -6.90
C ILE A 94 -8.78 13.07 -7.27
N SER A 95 -9.42 13.86 -6.41
CA SER A 95 -10.83 14.30 -6.55
C SER A 95 -11.85 13.16 -6.58
N LYS A 96 -11.46 11.93 -6.21
CA LYS A 96 -12.34 10.76 -6.15
C LYS A 96 -12.60 10.35 -4.71
N HIS A 97 -13.73 9.70 -4.47
CA HIS A 97 -14.01 9.14 -3.16
C HIS A 97 -13.04 7.98 -2.90
N PRO A 98 -12.24 7.99 -1.81
CA PRO A 98 -11.16 7.02 -1.64
C PRO A 98 -11.63 5.60 -1.32
N CYS A 99 -12.94 5.33 -1.33
CA CYS A 99 -13.52 3.98 -1.28
C CYS A 99 -14.19 3.53 -2.58
N ASN A 100 -14.15 4.35 -3.63
CA ASN A 100 -14.80 4.08 -4.92
C ASN A 100 -13.78 4.03 -6.06
N ILE A 101 -12.54 3.60 -5.78
CA ILE A 101 -11.51 3.46 -6.81
C ILE A 101 -11.73 2.15 -7.57
N THR A 102 -11.53 2.17 -8.88
CA THR A 102 -11.66 1.00 -9.75
C THR A 102 -10.36 0.72 -10.51
N GLU A 103 -10.23 -0.47 -11.10
CA GLU A 103 -9.06 -0.78 -11.94
C GLU A 103 -9.00 0.09 -13.21
N GLU A 104 -10.15 0.60 -13.66
CA GLU A 104 -10.26 1.52 -14.80
C GLU A 104 -9.55 2.84 -14.52
N ASP A 105 -9.60 3.31 -13.27
CA ASP A 105 -8.97 4.56 -12.84
C ASP A 105 -7.45 4.53 -13.05
N TYR A 106 -6.82 3.36 -12.92
CA TYR A 106 -5.38 3.18 -13.12
C TYR A 106 -5.00 2.83 -14.57
N GLN A 107 -5.95 2.60 -15.48
CA GLN A 107 -5.62 2.22 -16.87
C GLN A 107 -4.73 3.23 -17.62
N PRO A 108 -4.87 4.56 -17.44
CA PRO A 108 -3.93 5.51 -18.02
C PRO A 108 -2.49 5.27 -17.56
N LEU A 109 -2.29 5.04 -16.26
CA LEU A 109 -0.97 4.72 -15.69
C LEU A 109 -0.47 3.37 -16.20
N MET A 110 -1.35 2.37 -16.27
CA MET A 110 -1.04 1.03 -16.78
C MET A 110 -0.50 1.04 -18.20
N LYS A 111 -1.00 1.95 -19.06
CA LYS A 111 -0.50 2.11 -20.44
C LYS A 111 0.90 2.72 -20.45
N LEU A 112 1.13 3.77 -19.67
CA LEU A 112 2.42 4.46 -19.60
C LEU A 112 3.52 3.61 -18.95
N GLY A 113 3.15 2.78 -17.98
CA GLY A 113 4.07 1.86 -17.29
C GLY A 113 4.14 0.47 -17.93
N THR A 114 3.83 0.33 -19.22
CA THR A 114 3.92 -0.96 -19.91
C THR A 114 5.38 -1.38 -19.99
N GLN A 115 5.70 -2.54 -19.42
CA GLN A 115 7.04 -3.13 -19.41
C GLN A 115 6.94 -4.63 -19.67
N THR A 116 7.86 -5.15 -20.47
CA THR A 116 7.99 -6.58 -20.72
C THR A 116 9.09 -7.14 -19.82
N VAL A 117 8.74 -8.11 -18.98
CA VAL A 117 9.70 -8.95 -18.25
C VAL A 117 9.71 -10.36 -18.84
N PRO A 118 10.83 -11.11 -18.74
CA PRO A 118 10.83 -12.51 -19.17
C PRO A 118 9.81 -13.31 -18.37
N CYS A 119 8.81 -13.88 -19.04
CA CYS A 119 7.65 -14.49 -18.37
C CYS A 119 8.00 -15.69 -17.48
N ASN A 120 9.11 -16.38 -17.78
CA ASN A 120 9.65 -17.52 -17.05
C ASN A 120 10.61 -17.12 -15.91
N LYS A 121 10.71 -15.82 -15.62
CA LYS A 121 11.60 -15.25 -14.59
C LYS A 121 10.84 -14.50 -13.50
N ILE A 122 9.55 -14.82 -13.35
CA ILE A 122 8.68 -14.18 -12.36
C ILE A 122 8.85 -14.84 -10.99
N LEU A 123 9.09 -14.00 -9.98
CA LEU A 123 9.09 -14.33 -8.57
C LEU A 123 7.94 -13.60 -7.87
N LEU A 124 6.91 -14.35 -7.49
CA LEU A 124 5.85 -13.86 -6.61
C LEU A 124 6.30 -13.99 -5.15
N TRP A 125 5.62 -13.31 -4.24
CA TRP A 125 5.86 -13.48 -2.82
C TRP A 125 4.61 -13.17 -1.98
N SER A 126 4.51 -13.79 -0.80
CA SER A 126 3.46 -13.46 0.17
C SER A 126 4.04 -13.27 1.56
N ARG A 127 3.91 -12.05 2.07
CA ARG A 127 4.35 -11.63 3.42
C ARG A 127 5.84 -11.87 3.72
N ILE A 128 6.69 -11.83 2.69
CA ILE A 128 8.14 -12.04 2.78
C ILE A 128 8.94 -11.17 1.79
N LYS A 129 8.45 -9.94 1.56
CA LYS A 129 8.97 -8.99 0.58
C LYS A 129 10.48 -8.80 0.64
N ASP A 130 11.01 -8.51 1.83
CA ASP A 130 12.41 -8.14 2.02
C ASP A 130 13.38 -9.22 1.53
N LEU A 131 13.03 -10.50 1.72
CA LEU A 131 13.84 -11.61 1.23
C LEU A 131 13.71 -11.78 -0.29
N ALA A 132 12.50 -11.62 -0.82
CA ALA A 132 12.26 -11.69 -2.27
C ALA A 132 13.05 -10.60 -3.01
N HIS A 133 13.08 -9.37 -2.49
CA HIS A 133 13.88 -8.27 -3.05
C HIS A 133 15.39 -8.50 -2.90
N GLN A 134 15.84 -9.02 -1.75
CA GLN A 134 17.25 -9.40 -1.58
C GLN A 134 17.67 -10.49 -2.57
N PHE A 135 16.78 -11.44 -2.84
CA PHE A 135 17.03 -12.50 -3.80
C PHE A 135 17.19 -11.94 -5.22
N THR A 136 16.30 -11.07 -5.71
CA THR A 136 16.41 -10.50 -7.06
C THR A 136 17.55 -9.50 -7.22
N GLN A 137 17.98 -8.84 -6.15
CA GLN A 137 19.20 -8.02 -6.17
C GLN A 137 20.47 -8.83 -6.47
N VAL A 138 20.49 -10.11 -6.06
CA VAL A 138 21.59 -11.04 -6.32
C VAL A 138 21.37 -11.79 -7.63
N GLN A 139 20.21 -12.42 -7.78
CA GLN A 139 19.77 -13.15 -8.95
C GLN A 139 19.05 -12.19 -9.91
N ARG A 140 19.83 -11.31 -10.54
CA ARG A 140 19.31 -10.17 -11.32
C ARG A 140 18.51 -10.52 -12.57
N ASP A 141 18.48 -11.78 -12.97
CA ASP A 141 17.66 -12.27 -14.08
C ASP A 141 16.23 -12.63 -13.65
N MET A 142 15.93 -12.62 -12.34
CA MET A 142 14.60 -12.85 -11.76
C MET A 142 13.95 -11.52 -11.37
N PHE A 143 12.62 -11.44 -11.48
CA PHE A 143 11.85 -10.22 -11.27
C PHE A 143 10.71 -10.46 -10.27
N THR A 144 10.68 -9.66 -9.21
CA THR A 144 9.46 -9.43 -8.42
C THR A 144 8.63 -8.33 -9.07
N LEU A 145 7.39 -8.14 -8.59
CA LEU A 145 6.56 -7.04 -9.08
C LEU A 145 7.23 -5.68 -8.83
N GLU A 146 7.90 -5.51 -7.70
CA GLU A 146 8.59 -4.26 -7.34
C GLU A 146 9.88 -4.02 -8.13
N ASP A 147 10.37 -5.02 -8.87
CA ASP A 147 11.45 -4.86 -9.85
C ASP A 147 10.95 -4.26 -11.17
N THR A 148 9.63 -4.20 -11.40
CA THR A 148 9.02 -3.48 -12.54
C THR A 148 8.83 -2.00 -12.21
N LEU A 149 8.72 -1.14 -13.23
CA LEU A 149 8.54 0.30 -13.04
C LEU A 149 7.37 0.60 -12.10
N LEU A 150 6.17 0.08 -12.36
CA LEU A 150 4.98 0.42 -11.57
C LEU A 150 5.09 -0.06 -10.12
N GLY A 151 5.59 -1.28 -9.89
CA GLY A 151 5.82 -1.77 -8.54
C GLY A 151 6.87 -0.93 -7.80
N TYR A 152 7.98 -0.62 -8.46
CA TYR A 152 9.05 0.22 -7.90
C TYR A 152 8.56 1.61 -7.47
N LEU A 153 7.70 2.25 -8.26
CA LEU A 153 7.15 3.57 -7.93
C LEU A 153 6.34 3.55 -6.64
N ALA A 154 5.55 2.50 -6.42
CA ALA A 154 4.58 2.40 -5.33
C ALA A 154 5.10 1.67 -4.08
N ASP A 155 6.24 1.00 -4.17
CA ASP A 155 6.75 0.16 -3.09
C ASP A 155 6.91 0.92 -1.76
N ASP A 156 6.33 0.39 -0.68
CA ASP A 156 6.23 1.00 0.66
C ASP A 156 5.54 2.38 0.73
N LEU A 157 4.78 2.77 -0.31
CA LEU A 157 4.01 4.02 -0.29
C LEU A 157 2.54 3.76 0.05
N THR A 158 1.95 4.72 0.77
CA THR A 158 0.50 4.84 0.97
C THR A 158 0.05 6.14 0.34
N TRP A 159 -1.13 6.17 -0.29
CA TRP A 159 -1.71 7.39 -0.85
C TRP A 159 -3.23 7.33 -0.89
N CYS A 160 -3.85 8.50 -0.78
CA CYS A 160 -5.26 8.70 -1.09
C CYS A 160 -5.56 10.19 -1.32
N GLY A 161 -6.65 10.44 -2.05
CA GLY A 161 -7.19 11.77 -2.27
C GLY A 161 -8.33 12.09 -1.30
N GLU A 162 -8.82 13.30 -1.39
CA GLU A 162 -10.07 13.72 -0.77
C GLU A 162 -11.18 13.83 -1.83
N PHE A 163 -12.40 13.47 -1.46
CA PHE A 163 -13.54 13.57 -2.36
C PHE A 163 -13.83 15.04 -2.70
N ASN A 164 -14.05 15.35 -3.98
CA ASN A 164 -14.33 16.69 -4.49
C ASN A 164 -13.26 17.76 -4.17
N THR A 165 -12.02 17.37 -3.87
CA THR A 165 -10.90 18.31 -3.78
C THR A 165 -9.67 17.77 -4.52
N SER A 166 -8.81 18.67 -4.98
CA SER A 166 -7.54 18.30 -5.61
C SER A 166 -6.45 17.93 -4.60
N LYS A 167 -6.80 17.75 -3.32
CA LYS A 167 -5.84 17.53 -2.23
C LYS A 167 -5.55 16.05 -2.03
N ILE A 168 -4.30 15.79 -1.65
CA ILE A 168 -3.84 14.52 -1.11
C ILE A 168 -4.12 14.50 0.39
N ASN A 169 -4.72 13.42 0.90
CA ASN A 169 -4.96 13.27 2.34
C ASN A 169 -3.71 12.68 3.01
N TYR A 170 -2.95 13.54 3.69
CA TYR A 170 -1.76 13.16 4.46
C TYR A 170 -2.08 12.75 5.91
N GLN A 171 -3.33 12.89 6.37
CA GLN A 171 -3.70 12.61 7.77
C GLN A 171 -4.09 11.14 7.99
N SER A 172 -4.85 10.57 7.06
CA SER A 172 -5.34 9.20 7.12
C SER A 172 -5.81 8.73 5.75
N CYS A 173 -5.65 7.44 5.43
CA CYS A 173 -6.22 6.80 4.23
C CYS A 173 -7.02 5.55 4.63
N PRO A 174 -7.99 5.10 3.81
CA PRO A 174 -8.81 3.94 4.16
C PRO A 174 -7.98 2.68 4.41
N ASP A 175 -8.16 2.07 5.58
CA ASP A 175 -7.70 0.72 5.84
C ASP A 175 -8.59 -0.27 5.09
N TRP A 176 -7.95 -1.24 4.43
CA TRP A 176 -8.65 -2.18 3.56
C TRP A 176 -9.62 -3.12 4.30
N ARG A 177 -9.42 -3.37 5.60
CA ARG A 177 -10.30 -4.20 6.43
C ARG A 177 -11.34 -3.37 7.19
N LYS A 178 -10.92 -2.24 7.77
CA LYS A 178 -11.75 -1.46 8.70
C LYS A 178 -12.64 -0.45 7.99
N ASP A 179 -12.19 0.07 6.85
CA ASP A 179 -12.90 1.14 6.14
C ASP A 179 -13.48 0.63 4.82
N CYS A 180 -12.65 0.25 3.85
CA CYS A 180 -13.12 -0.22 2.55
C CYS A 180 -12.02 -0.91 1.71
N SER A 181 -12.38 -1.97 0.98
CA SER A 181 -11.43 -2.74 0.16
C SER A 181 -11.07 -2.07 -1.18
N ASN A 182 -11.92 -1.17 -1.68
CA ASN A 182 -11.75 -0.49 -2.98
C ASN A 182 -11.11 0.89 -2.80
N ASN A 183 -9.99 0.90 -2.07
CA ASN A 183 -9.18 2.09 -1.82
C ASN A 183 -8.01 2.22 -2.82
N PRO A 184 -7.43 3.42 -3.00
CA PRO A 184 -6.40 3.67 -4.01
C PRO A 184 -5.25 2.67 -3.98
N VAL A 185 -4.70 2.39 -2.80
CA VAL A 185 -3.56 1.48 -2.61
C VAL A 185 -3.96 0.05 -2.96
N SER A 186 -5.08 -0.43 -2.41
CA SER A 186 -5.53 -1.82 -2.61
C SER A 186 -5.87 -2.09 -4.07
N VAL A 187 -6.55 -1.16 -4.74
CA VAL A 187 -6.93 -1.31 -6.15
C VAL A 187 -5.71 -1.21 -7.07
N PHE A 188 -4.75 -0.33 -6.75
CA PHE A 188 -3.48 -0.27 -7.48
C PHE A 188 -2.78 -1.63 -7.46
N TRP A 189 -2.52 -2.17 -6.27
CA TRP A 189 -1.81 -3.43 -6.13
C TRP A 189 -2.55 -4.59 -6.76
N LYS A 190 -3.89 -4.66 -6.64
CA LYS A 190 -4.69 -5.66 -7.38
C LYS A 190 -4.49 -5.54 -8.90
N THR A 191 -4.52 -4.32 -9.43
CA THR A 191 -4.37 -4.06 -10.87
C THR A 191 -3.00 -4.49 -11.39
N VAL A 192 -1.92 -4.10 -10.70
CA VAL A 192 -0.55 -4.44 -11.13
C VAL A 192 -0.22 -5.93 -10.89
N SER A 193 -0.63 -6.51 -9.76
CA SER A 193 -0.46 -7.94 -9.45
C SER A 193 -1.17 -8.82 -10.47
N ARG A 194 -2.39 -8.45 -10.88
CA ARG A 194 -3.15 -9.18 -11.91
C ARG A 194 -2.38 -9.24 -13.23
N ARG A 195 -1.93 -8.09 -13.74
CA ARG A 195 -1.17 -8.02 -15.01
C ARG A 195 0.15 -8.78 -14.92
N PHE A 196 0.82 -8.71 -13.77
CA PHE A 196 2.08 -9.43 -13.54
C PHE A 196 1.87 -10.96 -13.56
N ALA A 197 0.81 -11.45 -12.90
CA ALA A 197 0.45 -12.87 -12.93
C ALA A 197 -0.03 -13.35 -14.31
N GLU A 198 -0.79 -12.53 -15.05
CA GLU A 198 -1.24 -12.82 -16.42
C GLU A 198 -0.06 -12.93 -17.42
N ALA A 199 1.03 -12.23 -17.14
CA ALA A 199 2.24 -12.23 -17.96
C ALA A 199 3.13 -13.46 -17.72
N ALA A 200 2.92 -14.21 -16.64
CA ALA A 200 3.77 -15.34 -16.25
C ALA A 200 3.67 -16.54 -17.20
N CYS A 201 4.76 -17.29 -17.34
CA CYS A 201 4.83 -18.51 -18.14
C CYS A 201 5.83 -19.52 -17.54
N ASP A 202 5.80 -20.75 -18.04
CA ASP A 202 6.68 -21.85 -17.66
C ASP A 202 6.69 -22.13 -16.15
N VAL A 203 7.81 -21.89 -15.47
CA VAL A 203 7.96 -22.08 -14.02
C VAL A 203 7.85 -20.72 -13.33
N VAL A 204 6.78 -20.57 -12.56
CA VAL A 204 6.58 -19.41 -11.69
C VAL A 204 7.04 -19.77 -10.29
N HIS A 205 7.89 -18.94 -9.71
CA HIS A 205 8.37 -19.14 -8.34
C HIS A 205 7.55 -18.27 -7.38
N VAL A 206 7.30 -18.77 -6.17
CA VAL A 206 6.69 -17.96 -5.10
C VAL A 206 7.39 -18.18 -3.76
N MET A 207 7.80 -17.09 -3.10
CA MET A 207 8.26 -17.14 -1.71
C MET A 207 7.11 -16.95 -0.72
N LEU A 208 6.99 -17.86 0.25
CA LEU A 208 5.94 -17.82 1.28
C LEU A 208 6.55 -17.76 2.68
N ASN A 209 5.98 -16.95 3.57
CA ASN A 209 6.46 -16.83 4.95
C ASN A 209 5.95 -17.99 5.83
N GLY A 210 6.81 -18.98 6.07
CA GLY A 210 6.52 -20.15 6.89
C GLY A 210 6.37 -19.87 8.39
N SER A 211 6.81 -18.70 8.87
CA SER A 211 6.72 -18.32 10.29
C SER A 211 5.37 -17.71 10.68
N ARG A 212 4.42 -17.60 9.74
CA ARG A 212 3.08 -17.05 10.00
C ARG A 212 2.07 -18.17 10.28
N SER A 213 1.00 -17.83 11.02
CA SER A 213 -0.10 -18.76 11.30
C SER A 213 -0.86 -19.23 10.05
N LYS A 214 -0.81 -18.45 8.97
CA LYS A 214 -1.29 -18.81 7.63
C LYS A 214 -0.14 -18.58 6.66
N ILE A 215 0.49 -19.66 6.21
CA ILE A 215 1.58 -19.59 5.24
C ILE A 215 1.01 -19.13 3.89
N PHE A 216 -0.12 -19.74 3.50
CA PHE A 216 -0.98 -19.25 2.44
C PHE A 216 -2.27 -18.65 3.01
N ASP A 217 -2.66 -17.48 2.51
CA ASP A 217 -3.95 -16.85 2.84
C ASP A 217 -4.68 -16.52 1.53
N LYS A 218 -5.75 -17.25 1.24
CA LYS A 218 -6.59 -17.04 0.04
C LYS A 218 -7.18 -15.63 -0.08
N ASN A 219 -7.24 -14.88 1.03
CA ASN A 219 -7.74 -13.51 1.05
C ASN A 219 -6.62 -12.46 0.88
N SER A 220 -5.36 -12.87 0.77
CA SER A 220 -4.24 -11.97 0.45
C SER A 220 -4.21 -11.61 -1.04
N THR A 221 -3.51 -10.55 -1.45
CA THR A 221 -3.35 -10.20 -2.87
C THR A 221 -2.80 -11.37 -3.70
N PHE A 222 -1.76 -12.07 -3.19
CA PHE A 222 -1.25 -13.29 -3.80
C PHE A 222 -2.37 -14.34 -3.99
N GLY A 223 -3.12 -14.65 -2.92
CA GLY A 223 -4.16 -15.67 -2.95
C GLY A 223 -5.39 -15.30 -3.79
N SER A 224 -5.91 -14.07 -3.66
CA SER A 224 -7.17 -13.65 -4.28
C SER A 224 -6.99 -13.08 -5.69
N VAL A 225 -5.77 -12.66 -6.06
CA VAL A 225 -5.49 -12.06 -7.37
C VAL A 225 -4.48 -12.91 -8.13
N GLU A 226 -3.23 -12.98 -7.67
CA GLU A 226 -2.14 -13.52 -8.49
C GLU A 226 -2.35 -14.99 -8.82
N VAL A 227 -2.64 -15.82 -7.81
CA VAL A 227 -2.93 -17.26 -7.95
C VAL A 227 -4.06 -17.53 -8.93
N HIS A 228 -5.07 -16.66 -9.01
CA HIS A 228 -6.24 -16.83 -9.88
C HIS A 228 -6.02 -16.30 -11.30
N ASN A 229 -4.93 -15.54 -11.54
CA ASN A 229 -4.64 -14.93 -12.83
C ASN A 229 -3.45 -15.55 -13.56
N LEU A 230 -2.74 -16.51 -12.94
CA LEU A 230 -1.82 -17.41 -13.65
C LEU A 230 -2.57 -18.14 -14.77
N GLN A 231 -2.07 -18.08 -16.00
CA GLN A 231 -2.74 -18.65 -17.17
C GLN A 231 -2.32 -20.11 -17.37
N PRO A 232 -3.23 -21.09 -17.27
CA PRO A 232 -2.85 -22.50 -17.34
C PRO A 232 -2.34 -22.94 -18.72
N GLU A 233 -2.60 -22.16 -19.78
CA GLU A 233 -2.05 -22.38 -21.12
C GLU A 233 -0.59 -21.93 -21.24
N LYS A 234 -0.10 -21.10 -20.29
CA LYS A 234 1.27 -20.54 -20.30
C LYS A 234 2.12 -21.05 -19.14
N VAL A 235 1.52 -21.25 -17.98
CA VAL A 235 2.19 -21.62 -16.72
C VAL A 235 2.13 -23.12 -16.56
N GLN A 236 3.29 -23.77 -16.57
CA GLN A 236 3.41 -25.21 -16.42
C GLN A 236 3.44 -25.59 -14.93
N THR A 237 4.22 -24.86 -14.13
CA THR A 237 4.45 -25.17 -12.71
C THR A 237 4.45 -23.90 -11.86
N LEU A 238 3.80 -23.95 -10.70
CA LEU A 238 4.05 -23.03 -9.59
C LEU A 238 4.96 -23.74 -8.56
N GLU A 239 6.18 -23.26 -8.39
CA GLU A 239 7.11 -23.73 -7.36
C GLU A 239 7.09 -22.80 -6.14
N ALA A 240 6.61 -23.32 -5.01
CA ALA A 240 6.56 -22.62 -3.74
C ALA A 240 7.82 -22.85 -2.91
N TRP A 241 8.48 -21.77 -2.49
CA TRP A 241 9.57 -21.77 -1.54
C TRP A 241 9.04 -21.30 -0.18
N VAL A 242 8.80 -22.25 0.73
CA VAL A 242 8.32 -21.96 2.08
C VAL A 242 9.52 -21.63 2.96
N ILE A 243 9.62 -20.35 3.33
CA ILE A 243 10.77 -19.81 4.02
C ILE A 243 10.59 -19.92 5.53
N HIS A 244 11.57 -20.52 6.21
CA HIS A 244 11.60 -20.63 7.66
C HIS A 244 12.30 -19.41 8.25
N GLY A 245 11.51 -18.40 8.67
CA GLY A 245 12.00 -17.10 9.14
C GLY A 245 12.25 -16.99 10.64
N GLY A 246 12.37 -18.11 11.38
CA GLY A 246 12.49 -18.12 12.85
C GLY A 246 13.15 -19.39 13.36
N ARG A 247 13.24 -19.53 14.70
CA ARG A 247 13.84 -20.66 15.47
C ARG A 247 13.90 -21.96 14.67
N GLU A 248 15.04 -22.67 14.72
CA GLU A 248 15.28 -23.98 14.09
C GLU A 248 14.00 -24.83 13.99
N ASP A 249 13.28 -24.64 12.88
CA ASP A 249 12.04 -25.33 12.59
C ASP A 249 12.37 -26.33 11.50
N SER A 250 12.48 -27.59 11.88
CA SER A 250 12.80 -28.68 10.96
C SER A 250 11.53 -29.36 10.44
N ARG A 251 10.35 -28.77 10.64
CA ARG A 251 9.09 -29.34 10.16
C ARG A 251 8.99 -29.18 8.65
N ASP A 252 8.40 -30.18 7.99
CA ASP A 252 8.02 -30.04 6.59
C ASP A 252 6.76 -29.15 6.47
N LEU A 253 6.98 -27.84 6.31
CA LEU A 253 5.89 -26.87 6.16
C LEU A 253 5.18 -26.98 4.81
N CYS A 254 5.69 -27.76 3.86
CA CYS A 254 4.95 -28.10 2.64
C CYS A 254 3.76 -29.04 2.93
N GLN A 255 3.72 -29.69 4.09
CA GLN A 255 2.53 -30.44 4.55
C GLN A 255 1.53 -29.58 5.34
N ASP A 256 1.79 -28.28 5.52
CA ASP A 256 0.87 -27.40 6.24
C ASP A 256 -0.51 -27.35 5.54
N PRO A 257 -1.63 -27.35 6.29
CA PRO A 257 -2.97 -27.30 5.70
C PRO A 257 -3.20 -26.14 4.74
N THR A 258 -2.58 -24.98 4.97
CA THR A 258 -2.70 -23.83 4.07
C THR A 258 -1.91 -24.01 2.78
N ILE A 259 -0.77 -24.70 2.82
CA ILE A 259 -0.03 -25.09 1.60
C ILE A 259 -0.81 -26.15 0.81
N LYS A 260 -1.45 -27.11 1.49
CA LYS A 260 -2.37 -28.06 0.84
C LYS A 260 -3.60 -27.39 0.22
N GLU A 261 -4.11 -26.31 0.81
CA GLU A 261 -5.15 -25.48 0.19
C GLU A 261 -4.64 -24.82 -1.10
N LEU A 262 -3.42 -24.24 -1.08
CA LEU A 262 -2.79 -23.67 -2.28
C LEU A 262 -2.56 -24.72 -3.38
N GLU A 263 -1.99 -25.88 -3.02
CA GLU A 263 -1.78 -27.03 -3.92
C GLU A 263 -3.10 -27.41 -4.60
N SER A 264 -4.18 -27.56 -3.84
CA SER A 264 -5.51 -27.89 -4.37
C SER A 264 -6.05 -26.84 -5.34
N ILE A 265 -5.86 -25.54 -5.06
CA ILE A 265 -6.28 -24.45 -5.94
C ILE A 265 -5.51 -24.50 -7.26
N ILE A 266 -4.19 -24.69 -7.20
CA ILE A 266 -3.31 -24.72 -8.37
C ILE A 266 -3.58 -25.95 -9.25
N SER A 267 -3.70 -27.14 -8.65
CA SER A 267 -4.00 -28.37 -9.39
C SER A 267 -5.37 -28.32 -10.06
N LYS A 268 -6.39 -27.72 -9.42
CA LYS A 268 -7.72 -27.51 -10.05
C LYS A 268 -7.69 -26.60 -11.28
N ARG A 269 -6.63 -25.81 -11.44
CA ARG A 269 -6.42 -24.93 -12.59
C ARG A 269 -5.53 -25.57 -13.66
N ASN A 270 -5.22 -26.87 -13.59
CA ASN A 270 -4.34 -27.57 -14.52
C ASN A 270 -2.89 -27.05 -14.55
N ILE A 271 -2.40 -26.52 -13.42
CA ILE A 271 -1.01 -26.11 -13.24
C ILE A 271 -0.35 -27.11 -12.27
N GLN A 272 0.88 -27.54 -12.54
CA GLN A 272 1.63 -28.40 -11.62
C GLN A 272 2.06 -27.60 -10.38
N PHE A 273 2.05 -28.25 -9.21
CA PHE A 273 2.49 -27.63 -7.97
C PHE A 273 3.73 -28.34 -7.44
N SER A 274 4.76 -27.57 -7.11
CA SER A 274 6.00 -28.03 -6.45
C SER A 274 6.21 -27.22 -5.19
N CYS A 275 6.73 -27.82 -4.12
CA CYS A 275 7.01 -27.12 -2.87
C CYS A 275 8.36 -27.53 -2.30
N LYS A 276 9.13 -26.54 -1.84
CA LYS A 276 10.44 -26.71 -1.19
C LYS A 276 10.47 -25.91 0.11
N ASN A 277 10.99 -26.52 1.18
CA ASN A 277 11.27 -25.83 2.43
C ASN A 277 12.65 -25.17 2.32
N ILE A 278 12.72 -23.87 2.59
CA ILE A 278 13.99 -23.16 2.76
C ILE A 278 14.24 -22.97 4.25
N TYR A 279 14.91 -23.94 4.87
CA TYR A 279 15.15 -23.99 6.31
C TYR A 279 16.13 -22.92 6.81
N ARG A 280 17.05 -22.47 5.95
CA ARG A 280 18.10 -21.49 6.29
C ARG A 280 18.12 -20.36 5.25
N PRO A 281 17.31 -19.31 5.44
CA PRO A 281 17.21 -18.21 4.47
C PRO A 281 18.56 -17.49 4.23
N ASP A 282 19.37 -17.35 5.28
CA ASP A 282 20.69 -16.72 5.20
C ASP A 282 21.66 -17.54 4.32
N LYS A 283 21.69 -18.87 4.52
CA LYS A 283 22.49 -19.78 3.70
C LYS A 283 21.97 -19.79 2.26
N PHE A 284 20.65 -19.78 2.08
CA PHE A 284 20.04 -19.73 0.76
C PHE A 284 20.51 -18.49 -0.01
N LEU A 285 20.41 -17.28 0.57
CA LEU A 285 20.94 -16.07 -0.07
C LEU A 285 22.46 -16.11 -0.28
N GLN A 286 23.23 -16.67 0.66
CA GLN A 286 24.68 -16.84 0.49
C GLN A 286 25.00 -17.72 -0.71
N CYS A 287 24.26 -18.80 -0.90
CA CYS A 287 24.45 -19.73 -2.00
C CYS A 287 24.01 -19.17 -3.35
N VAL A 288 22.99 -18.31 -3.37
CA VAL A 288 22.62 -17.57 -4.58
C VAL A 288 23.72 -16.57 -4.96
N LYS A 289 24.39 -15.96 -3.96
CA LYS A 289 25.53 -15.05 -4.20
C LYS A 289 26.79 -15.79 -4.66
N ASN A 290 27.07 -16.95 -4.06
CA ASN A 290 28.29 -17.74 -4.28
C ASN A 290 27.93 -19.21 -4.60
N PRO A 291 27.41 -19.49 -5.80
CA PRO A 291 26.91 -20.82 -6.14
C PRO A 291 28.01 -21.89 -6.20
N GLU A 292 29.27 -21.49 -6.40
CA GLU A 292 30.43 -22.40 -6.46
C GLU A 292 30.93 -22.85 -5.08
N ASP A 293 30.36 -22.33 -3.99
CA ASP A 293 30.75 -22.73 -2.63
C ASP A 293 30.33 -24.18 -2.36
N SER A 294 31.28 -25.00 -1.89
CA SER A 294 31.05 -26.41 -1.54
C SER A 294 29.93 -26.65 -0.51
N SER A 295 29.64 -25.65 0.33
CA SER A 295 28.54 -25.72 1.28
C SER A 295 27.16 -25.59 0.62
N CYS A 296 27.09 -25.11 -0.62
CA CYS A 296 25.86 -24.90 -1.38
C CYS A 296 25.47 -26.08 -2.28
N THR A 297 26.42 -26.98 -2.52
CA THR A 297 26.19 -28.24 -3.23
C THR A 297 25.57 -29.32 -2.33
N SER A 298 25.49 -29.08 -1.01
CA SER A 298 24.83 -29.95 -0.03
C SER A 298 23.66 -29.23 0.64
N GLU A 299 22.45 -29.70 0.32
CA GLU A 299 21.15 -29.35 0.94
C GLU A 299 20.86 -27.83 1.01
N ILE A 300 20.32 -27.32 -0.11
CA ILE A 300 19.28 -26.28 -0.11
C ILE A 300 17.94 -26.98 -0.23
#